data_AF-A0A819HXU5-F1
#
_entry.id   AF-A0A819HXU5-F1
#
_cell.length_a   1.000
_cell.length_b   1.000
_cell.length_c   1.000
_cell.angle_alpha   90.00
_cell.angle_beta   90.00
_cell.angle_gamma   90.00
#
_symmetry.space_group_name_H-M   'P 1'
#
loop_
_entity.id
_entity.type
_entity.pdbx_description
1 polymer ?
#
loop_
_entity_poly.entity_id
_entity_poly.type
_entity_poly.pdbx_seq_one_letter_code
_entity_poly.pdbx_strand_id
1 'polypeptide(L)'
;MAAVMAAETEEQRQARCEEDRTRHAVSRAAETAEQTSSRLAGQRTRQAASRTVETPEELRARRDQDRAWHAASRAAQSPGVLQARRDADRSRHAVSRAAESPEVLQAQRGADRSRQAVSRAAETSEQRRTRSEDQRTRQATSRAALWTFMEGEAFKYDPTKSYDSHPQLFIGRMTNVCSHCEALKWPAEAP
;
A
#
# COMPACT_ATOMS: atom_id res chain seq x y z
N MET A 1 -9.15 -44.26 37.21
CA MET A 1 -9.41 -43.39 36.04
C MET A 1 -8.42 -43.63 34.90
N ALA A 2 -7.11 -43.43 35.06
CA ALA A 2 -6.13 -43.61 33.96
C ALA A 2 -6.22 -44.98 33.22
N ALA A 3 -6.42 -46.08 33.95
CA ALA A 3 -6.58 -47.42 33.36
C ALA A 3 -7.86 -47.60 32.51
N VAL A 4 -8.91 -46.80 32.74
CA VAL A 4 -10.16 -46.85 31.96
C VAL A 4 -9.98 -46.16 30.61
N MET A 5 -9.22 -45.06 30.58
CA MET A 5 -8.85 -44.34 29.34
C MET A 5 -8.04 -45.23 28.39
N ALA A 6 -7.23 -46.15 28.92
CA ALA A 6 -6.37 -47.04 28.15
C ALA A 6 -7.12 -48.23 27.51
N ALA A 7 -8.31 -48.56 28.02
CA ALA A 7 -9.20 -49.62 27.50
C ALA A 7 -10.36 -49.05 26.67
N GLU A 8 -10.41 -47.74 26.47
CA GLU A 8 -11.49 -47.03 25.80
C GLU A 8 -11.37 -47.15 24.27
N THR A 9 -12.45 -47.55 23.60
CA THR A 9 -12.52 -47.60 22.13
C THR A 9 -12.47 -46.20 21.53
N GLU A 10 -12.15 -46.10 20.25
CA GLU A 10 -12.08 -44.79 19.58
C GLU A 10 -13.47 -44.12 19.51
N GLU A 11 -14.55 -44.89 19.37
CA GLU A 11 -15.93 -44.38 19.39
C GLU A 11 -16.32 -43.84 20.78
N GLN A 12 -15.98 -44.56 21.86
CA GLN A 12 -16.24 -44.12 23.23
C GLN A 12 -15.48 -42.82 23.54
N ARG A 13 -14.22 -42.75 23.11
CA ARG A 13 -13.36 -41.58 23.22
C ARG A 13 -13.92 -40.38 22.45
N GLN A 14 -14.41 -40.59 21.24
CA GLN A 14 -15.05 -39.55 20.42
C GLN A 14 -16.33 -39.05 21.08
N ALA A 15 -17.21 -39.95 21.53
CA ALA A 15 -18.46 -39.60 22.22
C ALA A 15 -18.20 -38.75 23.48
N ARG A 16 -17.22 -39.13 24.33
CA ARG A 16 -16.83 -38.29 25.48
C ARG A 16 -16.28 -36.93 25.04
N CYS A 17 -15.42 -36.89 24.01
CA CYS A 17 -14.88 -35.62 23.51
C CYS A 17 -15.99 -34.70 22.96
N GLU A 18 -17.05 -35.25 22.38
CA GLU A 18 -18.23 -34.49 21.92
C GLU A 18 -19.09 -34.01 23.08
N GLU A 19 -19.29 -34.83 24.11
CA GLU A 19 -19.96 -34.41 25.34
C GLU A 19 -19.18 -33.29 26.05
N ASP A 20 -17.86 -33.41 26.19
CA ASP A 20 -17.02 -32.37 26.79
C ASP A 20 -17.02 -31.08 25.95
N ARG A 21 -16.99 -31.18 24.60
CA ARG A 21 -17.12 -30.03 23.69
C ARG A 21 -18.47 -29.32 23.87
N THR A 22 -19.58 -30.05 23.91
CA THR A 22 -20.92 -29.47 24.06
C THR A 22 -21.10 -28.86 25.45
N ARG A 23 -20.65 -29.54 26.52
CA ARG A 23 -20.66 -29.02 27.90
C ARG A 23 -19.84 -27.72 28.02
N HIS A 24 -18.67 -27.66 27.39
CA HIS A 24 -17.87 -26.43 27.33
C HIS A 24 -18.51 -25.33 26.47
N ALA A 25 -19.16 -25.65 25.35
CA ALA A 25 -19.85 -24.67 24.52
C ALA A 25 -21.04 -24.03 25.26
N VAL A 26 -21.86 -24.83 25.94
CA VAL A 26 -22.96 -24.35 26.79
C VAL A 26 -22.43 -23.49 27.94
N SER A 27 -21.39 -23.96 28.64
CA SER A 27 -20.75 -23.18 29.71
C SER A 27 -20.19 -21.84 29.22
N ARG A 28 -19.59 -21.78 28.02
CA ARG A 28 -19.08 -20.55 27.39
C ARG A 28 -20.21 -19.59 26.99
N ALA A 29 -21.31 -20.12 26.47
CA ALA A 29 -22.47 -19.31 26.08
C ALA A 29 -23.19 -18.68 27.31
N ALA A 30 -23.05 -19.29 28.49
CA ALA A 30 -23.57 -18.79 29.75
C ALA A 30 -22.59 -17.86 30.53
N GLU A 31 -21.38 -17.58 30.01
CA GLU A 31 -20.44 -16.68 30.69
C GLU A 31 -20.93 -15.22 30.68
N THR A 32 -20.89 -14.55 31.83
CA THR A 32 -21.03 -13.08 31.89
C THR A 32 -19.81 -12.37 31.27
N ALA A 33 -19.91 -11.06 31.07
CA ALA A 33 -18.80 -10.24 30.56
C ALA A 33 -17.58 -10.26 31.52
N GLU A 34 -17.82 -10.24 32.83
CA GLU A 34 -16.80 -10.34 33.89
C GLU A 34 -16.13 -11.72 33.90
N GLN A 35 -16.91 -12.79 33.73
CA GLN A 35 -16.39 -14.15 33.66
C GLN A 35 -15.56 -14.36 32.39
N THR A 36 -16.07 -13.90 31.24
CA THR A 36 -15.35 -13.93 29.95
C THR A 36 -14.04 -13.15 30.02
N SER A 37 -14.06 -11.91 30.52
CA SER A 37 -12.87 -11.07 30.62
C SER A 37 -11.84 -11.65 31.60
N SER A 38 -12.28 -12.17 32.75
CA SER A 38 -11.43 -12.87 33.73
C SER A 38 -10.77 -14.12 33.12
N ARG A 39 -11.55 -14.93 32.39
CA ARG A 39 -11.01 -16.11 31.68
C ARG A 39 -10.00 -15.72 30.61
N LEU A 40 -10.30 -14.69 29.79
CA LEU A 40 -9.39 -14.20 28.76
C LEU A 40 -8.13 -13.55 29.36
N ALA A 41 -8.21 -12.92 30.54
CA ALA A 41 -7.05 -12.49 31.29
C ALA A 41 -6.19 -13.69 31.73
N GLY A 42 -6.79 -14.70 32.36
CA GLY A 42 -6.10 -15.93 32.78
C GLY A 42 -5.55 -16.78 31.62
N GLN A 43 -6.12 -16.68 30.41
CA GLN A 43 -5.53 -17.27 29.20
C GLN A 43 -4.31 -16.47 28.73
N ARG A 44 -4.40 -15.13 28.69
CA ARG A 44 -3.27 -14.26 28.33
C ARG A 44 -2.08 -14.40 29.27
N THR A 45 -2.30 -14.48 30.59
CA THR A 45 -1.20 -14.65 31.57
C THR A 45 -0.48 -15.99 31.41
N ARG A 46 -1.23 -17.11 31.26
CA ARG A 46 -0.63 -18.43 30.98
C ARG A 46 0.13 -18.46 29.66
N GLN A 47 -0.41 -17.84 28.61
CA GLN A 47 0.29 -17.74 27.33
C GLN A 47 1.57 -16.91 27.47
N ALA A 48 1.53 -15.76 28.15
CA ALA A 48 2.71 -14.94 28.40
C ALA A 48 3.79 -15.70 29.19
N ALA A 49 3.42 -16.40 30.27
CA ALA A 49 4.34 -17.24 31.03
C ALA A 49 4.98 -18.35 30.16
N SER A 50 4.18 -19.04 29.34
CA SER A 50 4.70 -20.01 28.36
C SER A 50 5.69 -19.37 27.37
N ARG A 51 5.46 -18.13 26.90
CA ARG A 51 6.41 -17.41 26.04
C ARG A 51 7.70 -16.96 26.76
N THR A 52 7.69 -16.82 28.08
CA THR A 52 8.92 -16.44 28.83
C THR A 52 9.88 -17.61 29.05
N VAL A 53 9.42 -18.85 28.98
CA VAL A 53 10.24 -20.06 29.13
C VAL A 53 10.55 -20.76 27.79
N GLU A 54 10.08 -20.17 26.69
CA GLU A 54 10.23 -20.70 25.33
C GLU A 54 11.70 -20.70 24.89
N THR A 55 12.19 -21.86 24.43
CA THR A 55 13.55 -22.00 23.89
C THR A 55 13.71 -21.27 22.55
N PRO A 56 14.94 -20.94 22.12
CA PRO A 56 15.17 -20.33 20.81
C PRO A 56 14.67 -21.17 19.62
N GLU A 57 14.58 -22.49 19.78
CA GLU A 57 14.11 -23.44 18.76
C GLU A 57 12.58 -23.47 18.69
N GLU A 58 11.89 -23.57 19.82
CA GLU A 58 10.43 -23.43 19.89
C GLU A 58 9.96 -22.06 19.36
N LEU A 59 10.67 -20.99 19.73
CA LEU A 59 10.43 -19.63 19.23
C LEU A 59 10.54 -19.54 17.70
N ARG A 60 11.50 -20.25 17.09
CA ARG A 60 11.64 -20.33 15.63
C ARG A 60 10.49 -21.13 15.03
N ALA A 61 10.24 -22.35 15.53
CA ALA A 61 9.18 -23.22 15.04
C ALA A 61 7.80 -22.54 15.08
N ARG A 62 7.46 -21.85 16.17
CA ARG A 62 6.22 -21.07 16.27
C ARG A 62 6.20 -19.91 15.26
N ARG A 63 7.29 -19.15 15.13
CA ARG A 63 7.36 -18.05 14.13
C ARG A 63 7.26 -18.56 12.69
N ASP A 64 7.73 -19.76 12.41
CA ASP A 64 7.61 -20.41 11.10
C ASP A 64 6.17 -20.88 10.84
N GLN A 65 5.52 -21.46 11.86
CA GLN A 65 4.10 -21.80 11.81
C GLN A 65 3.21 -20.56 11.64
N ASP A 66 3.45 -19.49 12.42
CA ASP A 66 2.74 -18.20 12.30
C ASP A 66 2.92 -17.61 10.89
N ARG A 67 4.14 -17.65 10.32
CA ARG A 67 4.42 -17.21 8.95
C ARG A 67 3.69 -18.05 7.91
N ALA A 68 3.72 -19.38 8.03
CA ALA A 68 3.04 -20.28 7.12
C ALA A 68 1.51 -20.07 7.15
N TRP A 69 0.93 -19.95 8.34
CA TRP A 69 -0.50 -19.67 8.52
C TRP A 69 -0.89 -18.33 7.90
N HIS A 70 -0.13 -17.26 8.15
CA HIS A 70 -0.38 -15.97 7.52
C HIS A 70 -0.18 -15.99 6.00
N ALA A 71 0.77 -16.76 5.47
CA ALA A 71 0.99 -16.90 4.03
C ALA A 71 -0.20 -17.61 3.37
N ALA A 72 -0.64 -18.76 3.91
CA ALA A 72 -1.80 -19.49 3.43
C ALA A 72 -3.09 -18.65 3.53
N SER A 73 -3.31 -17.99 4.67
CA SER A 73 -4.43 -17.06 4.88
C SER A 73 -4.43 -15.94 3.85
N ARG A 74 -3.27 -15.34 3.52
CA ARG A 74 -3.14 -14.28 2.51
C ARG A 74 -3.35 -14.79 1.08
N ALA A 75 -2.93 -16.01 0.76
CA ALA A 75 -3.13 -16.63 -0.55
C ALA A 75 -4.62 -16.95 -0.81
N ALA A 76 -5.38 -17.29 0.23
CA ALA A 76 -6.81 -17.57 0.16
C ALA A 76 -7.72 -16.31 0.24
N GLN A 77 -7.17 -15.08 0.21
CA GLN A 77 -7.98 -13.86 0.33
C GLN A 77 -8.77 -13.56 -0.95
N SER A 78 -10.05 -13.25 -0.80
CA SER A 78 -10.84 -12.67 -1.88
C SER A 78 -10.32 -11.28 -2.27
N PRO A 79 -10.56 -10.81 -3.51
CA PRO A 79 -10.12 -9.48 -3.95
C PRO A 79 -10.60 -8.33 -3.06
N GLY A 80 -11.84 -8.41 -2.54
CA GLY A 80 -12.39 -7.40 -1.62
C GLY A 80 -11.65 -7.35 -0.27
N VAL A 81 -11.34 -8.51 0.31
CA VAL A 81 -10.55 -8.59 1.56
C VAL A 81 -9.12 -8.09 1.33
N LEU A 82 -8.51 -8.44 0.19
CA LEU A 82 -7.18 -7.94 -0.19
C LEU A 82 -7.17 -6.41 -0.34
N GLN A 83 -8.20 -5.83 -0.95
CA GLN A 83 -8.31 -4.39 -1.14
C GLN A 83 -8.53 -3.66 0.19
N ALA A 84 -9.49 -4.10 1.01
CA ALA A 84 -9.73 -3.54 2.34
C ALA A 84 -8.47 -3.60 3.22
N ARG A 85 -7.70 -4.70 3.14
CA ARG A 85 -6.39 -4.82 3.80
C ARG A 85 -5.40 -3.78 3.29
N ARG A 86 -5.23 -3.65 1.97
CA ARG A 86 -4.32 -2.66 1.35
C ARG A 86 -4.67 -1.22 1.73
N ASP A 87 -5.94 -0.89 1.82
CA ASP A 87 -6.36 0.47 2.17
C ASP A 87 -6.20 0.73 3.67
N ALA A 88 -6.47 -0.25 4.54
CA ALA A 88 -6.10 -0.17 5.95
C ALA A 88 -4.56 -0.09 6.15
N ASP A 89 -3.79 -0.85 5.36
CA ASP A 89 -2.32 -0.81 5.32
C ASP A 89 -1.84 0.61 4.94
N ARG A 90 -2.43 1.22 3.89
CA ARG A 90 -2.16 2.59 3.42
C ARG A 90 -2.50 3.65 4.47
N SER A 91 -3.68 3.56 5.09
CA SER A 91 -4.12 4.52 6.11
C SER A 91 -3.24 4.47 7.36
N ARG A 92 -2.85 3.28 7.84
CA ARG A 92 -1.89 3.16 8.96
C ARG A 92 -0.55 3.80 8.61
N HIS A 93 -0.02 3.54 7.41
CA HIS A 93 1.20 4.21 6.96
C HIS A 93 1.03 5.73 6.90
N ALA A 94 -0.05 6.26 6.33
CA ALA A 94 -0.30 7.71 6.27
C ALA A 94 -0.33 8.36 7.65
N VAL A 95 -1.00 7.74 8.63
CA VAL A 95 -1.02 8.20 10.03
C VAL A 95 0.38 8.16 10.66
N SER A 96 1.13 7.05 10.49
CA SER A 96 2.51 6.98 10.97
C SER A 96 3.40 8.06 10.34
N ARG A 97 3.30 8.28 9.01
CA ARG A 97 4.04 9.32 8.29
C ARG A 97 3.73 10.73 8.80
N ALA A 98 2.47 11.02 9.10
CA ALA A 98 2.07 12.32 9.64
C ALA A 98 2.59 12.57 11.07
N ALA A 99 2.92 11.51 11.81
CA ALA A 99 3.47 11.56 13.16
C ALA A 99 5.00 11.34 13.23
N GLU A 100 5.70 11.22 12.08
CA GLU A 100 7.15 11.05 12.04
C GLU A 100 7.88 12.35 12.47
N SER A 101 8.89 12.22 13.31
CA SER A 101 9.75 13.36 13.67
C SER A 101 10.67 13.75 12.50
N PRO A 102 11.20 15.00 12.47
CA PRO A 102 12.12 15.44 11.43
C PRO A 102 13.37 14.56 11.31
N GLU A 103 13.89 14.04 12.43
CA GLU A 103 15.07 13.18 12.49
C GLU A 103 14.78 11.81 11.86
N VAL A 104 13.62 11.22 12.16
CA VAL A 104 13.17 9.96 11.56
C VAL A 104 13.01 10.13 10.05
N LEU A 105 12.36 11.21 9.61
CA LEU A 105 12.19 11.55 8.19
C LEU A 105 13.55 11.76 7.49
N GLN A 106 14.50 12.44 8.14
CA GLN A 106 15.84 12.66 7.59
C GLN A 106 16.62 11.35 7.47
N ALA A 107 16.59 10.49 8.49
CA ALA A 107 17.26 9.19 8.50
C ALA A 107 16.72 8.27 7.40
N GLN A 108 15.39 8.22 7.24
CA GLN A 108 14.75 7.44 6.18
C GLN A 108 15.09 7.97 4.78
N ARG A 109 15.00 9.30 4.55
CA ARG A 109 15.43 9.92 3.28
C ARG A 109 16.91 9.66 2.99
N GLY A 110 17.75 9.59 4.02
CA GLY A 110 19.14 9.15 3.92
C GLY A 110 19.25 7.70 3.44
N ALA A 111 18.57 6.78 4.12
CA ALA A 111 18.56 5.37 3.76
C ALA A 111 17.99 5.10 2.35
N ASP A 112 16.96 5.84 1.92
CA ASP A 112 16.42 5.78 0.56
C ASP A 112 17.43 6.24 -0.49
N ARG A 113 18.14 7.36 -0.25
CA ARG A 113 19.22 7.80 -1.14
C ARG A 113 20.34 6.76 -1.24
N SER A 114 20.76 6.18 -0.12
CA SER A 114 21.79 5.12 -0.11
C SER A 114 21.34 3.87 -0.86
N ARG A 115 20.11 3.40 -0.65
CA ARG A 115 19.52 2.28 -1.41
C ARG A 115 19.48 2.56 -2.91
N GLN A 116 19.04 3.74 -3.31
CA GLN A 116 19.01 4.15 -4.72
C GLN A 116 20.41 4.25 -5.33
N ALA A 117 21.40 4.76 -4.59
CA ALA A 117 22.78 4.85 -5.05
C ALA A 117 23.38 3.45 -5.28
N VAL A 118 23.22 2.53 -4.32
CA VAL A 118 23.65 1.13 -4.46
C VAL A 118 22.96 0.45 -5.64
N SER A 119 21.62 0.61 -5.76
CA SER A 119 20.87 0.05 -6.88
C SER A 119 21.35 0.58 -8.24
N ARG A 120 21.66 1.88 -8.35
CA ARG A 120 22.18 2.49 -9.59
C ARG A 120 23.61 2.07 -9.91
N ALA A 121 24.44 1.84 -8.90
CA ALA A 121 25.80 1.32 -9.09
C ALA A 121 25.79 -0.13 -9.59
N ALA A 122 24.79 -0.92 -9.19
CA ALA A 122 24.57 -2.30 -9.62
C ALA A 122 23.72 -2.44 -10.92
N GLU A 123 23.26 -1.34 -11.53
CA GLU A 123 22.48 -1.39 -12.78
C GLU A 123 23.32 -1.97 -13.93
N THR A 124 22.78 -2.99 -14.62
CA THR A 124 23.31 -3.44 -15.91
C THR A 124 23.15 -2.35 -16.98
N SER A 125 23.89 -2.46 -18.08
CA SER A 125 23.76 -1.55 -19.24
C SER A 125 22.34 -1.51 -19.80
N GLU A 126 21.65 -2.65 -19.84
CA GLU A 126 20.26 -2.76 -20.29
C GLU A 126 19.27 -2.11 -19.32
N GLN A 127 19.41 -2.35 -18.01
CA GLN A 127 18.60 -1.69 -16.97
C GLN A 127 18.79 -0.17 -16.98
N ARG A 128 20.04 0.29 -17.22
CA ARG A 128 20.36 1.71 -17.38
C ARG A 128 19.70 2.31 -18.62
N ARG A 129 19.66 1.57 -19.74
CA ARG A 129 19.02 1.99 -20.98
C ARG A 129 17.50 2.12 -20.79
N THR A 130 16.84 1.07 -20.31
CA THR A 130 15.37 1.08 -20.07
C THR A 130 14.98 2.18 -19.08
N ARG A 131 15.69 2.36 -17.97
CA ARG A 131 15.44 3.48 -17.04
C ARG A 131 15.58 4.85 -17.71
N SER A 132 16.52 5.00 -18.63
CA SER A 132 16.76 6.27 -19.35
C SER A 132 15.70 6.53 -20.42
N GLU A 133 15.21 5.49 -21.09
CA GLU A 133 14.07 5.53 -22.01
C GLU A 133 12.78 5.89 -21.26
N ASP A 134 12.50 5.20 -20.15
CA ASP A 134 11.42 5.53 -19.20
C ASP A 134 11.45 7.01 -18.77
N GLN A 135 12.64 7.52 -18.42
CA GLN A 135 12.80 8.90 -17.99
C GLN A 135 12.51 9.89 -19.14
N ARG A 136 12.93 9.59 -20.36
CA ARG A 136 12.61 10.38 -21.57
C ARG A 136 11.11 10.37 -21.84
N THR A 137 10.47 9.19 -21.80
CA THR A 137 9.02 9.04 -22.00
C THR A 137 8.25 9.84 -20.96
N ARG A 138 8.56 9.70 -19.66
CA ARG A 138 7.91 10.48 -18.59
C ARG A 138 8.07 11.99 -18.78
N GLN A 139 9.26 12.45 -19.20
CA GLN A 139 9.49 13.87 -19.51
C GLN A 139 8.69 14.33 -20.74
N ALA A 140 8.61 13.52 -21.79
CA ALA A 140 7.83 13.81 -22.99
C ALA A 140 6.33 13.86 -22.67
N THR A 141 5.79 12.87 -21.97
CA THR A 141 4.39 12.85 -21.52
C THR A 141 4.07 14.03 -20.60
N SER A 142 4.95 14.35 -19.64
CA SER A 142 4.77 15.51 -18.76
C SER A 142 4.81 16.86 -19.50
N ARG A 143 5.55 16.96 -20.60
CA ARG A 143 5.54 18.16 -21.46
C ARG A 143 4.27 18.18 -22.31
N ALA A 144 3.90 17.06 -22.93
CA ALA A 144 2.70 16.94 -23.75
C ALA A 144 1.42 17.23 -22.96
N ALA A 145 1.33 16.78 -21.70
CA ALA A 145 0.19 17.03 -20.82
C ALA A 145 -0.04 18.53 -20.49
N LEU A 146 0.95 19.40 -20.72
CA LEU A 146 0.79 20.86 -20.62
C LEU A 146 0.17 21.46 -21.90
N TRP A 147 0.15 20.70 -23.00
CA TRP A 147 -0.43 21.10 -24.30
C TRP A 147 -1.74 20.38 -24.64
N THR A 148 -2.09 19.26 -23.98
CA THR A 148 -3.34 18.52 -24.26
C THR A 148 -4.61 19.34 -24.04
N PHE A 149 -4.57 20.35 -23.16
CA PHE A 149 -5.67 21.32 -22.99
C PHE A 149 -5.87 22.21 -24.23
N MET A 150 -4.85 22.39 -25.07
CA MET A 150 -4.86 23.28 -26.23
C MET A 150 -4.95 22.55 -27.58
N GLU A 151 -5.18 21.24 -27.55
CA GLU A 151 -5.28 20.40 -28.75
C GLU A 151 -6.55 20.76 -29.56
N GLY A 152 -6.36 21.45 -30.68
CA GLY A 152 -7.43 21.89 -31.56
C GLY A 152 -8.02 23.27 -31.26
N GLU A 153 -7.61 23.94 -30.17
CA GLU A 153 -8.13 25.27 -29.79
C GLU A 153 -7.89 26.34 -30.86
N ALA A 154 -6.77 26.28 -31.59
CA ALA A 154 -6.46 27.19 -32.69
C ALA A 154 -7.50 27.15 -33.84
N PHE A 155 -8.25 26.05 -33.98
CA PHE A 155 -9.32 25.88 -34.97
C PHE A 155 -10.72 26.13 -34.40
N LYS A 156 -10.83 26.21 -33.06
CA LYS A 156 -12.09 26.34 -32.32
C LYS A 156 -11.90 27.31 -31.16
N TYR A 157 -11.68 28.58 -31.51
CA TYR A 157 -11.48 29.64 -30.53
C TYR A 157 -12.68 29.75 -29.59
N ASP A 158 -12.44 29.52 -28.30
CA ASP A 158 -13.43 29.63 -27.24
C ASP A 158 -13.17 30.92 -26.43
N PRO A 159 -13.93 32.00 -26.65
CA PRO A 159 -13.71 33.29 -26.00
C PRO A 159 -13.91 33.26 -24.47
N THR A 160 -14.40 32.14 -23.89
CA THR A 160 -14.50 31.98 -22.44
C THR A 160 -13.18 31.57 -21.77
N LYS A 161 -12.16 31.17 -22.56
CA LYS A 161 -10.84 30.76 -22.06
C LYS A 161 -9.86 31.93 -22.04
N SER A 162 -9.18 32.12 -20.92
CA SER A 162 -8.06 33.07 -20.79
C SER A 162 -6.79 32.48 -21.40
N TYR A 163 -6.68 32.54 -22.72
CA TYR A 163 -5.46 32.15 -23.45
C TYR A 163 -4.26 33.05 -23.11
N ASP A 164 -4.51 34.30 -22.69
CA ASP A 164 -3.53 35.33 -22.33
C ASP A 164 -2.77 35.03 -21.03
N SER A 165 -3.35 34.24 -20.12
CA SER A 165 -2.73 33.86 -18.84
C SER A 165 -1.98 32.52 -18.89
N HIS A 166 -2.01 31.80 -20.01
CA HIS A 166 -1.43 30.46 -20.10
C HIS A 166 0.11 30.51 -20.15
N PRO A 167 0.86 29.87 -19.22
CA PRO A 167 2.32 30.04 -19.09
C PRO A 167 3.18 29.65 -20.30
N GLN A 168 2.59 29.02 -21.32
CA GLN A 168 3.26 28.61 -22.56
C GLN A 168 2.66 29.24 -23.82
N LEU A 169 1.62 30.08 -23.71
CA LEU A 169 1.12 30.89 -24.82
C LEU A 169 1.72 32.30 -24.77
N PHE A 170 2.83 32.50 -25.47
CA PHE A 170 3.35 33.84 -25.75
C PHE A 170 3.28 34.12 -27.24
N ILE A 171 2.12 34.60 -27.70
CA ILE A 171 1.87 34.93 -29.12
C ILE A 171 2.49 36.31 -29.48
N GLY A 172 2.82 37.12 -28.47
CA GLY A 172 3.36 38.47 -28.65
C GLY A 172 2.31 39.50 -29.06
N ARG A 173 2.74 40.75 -29.30
CA ARG A 173 1.87 41.82 -29.82
C ARG A 173 1.93 41.86 -31.35
N MET A 174 0.81 42.21 -31.98
CA MET A 174 0.76 42.51 -33.41
C MET A 174 1.37 43.90 -33.63
N THR A 175 2.56 43.96 -34.24
CA THR A 175 3.33 45.21 -34.42
C THR A 175 3.61 45.55 -35.88
N ASN A 176 3.39 44.60 -36.80
CA ASN A 176 3.61 44.79 -38.22
C ASN A 176 2.30 45.20 -38.88
N VAL A 177 2.34 46.01 -39.93
CA VAL A 177 1.16 46.38 -40.74
C VAL A 177 1.21 45.60 -42.05
N CYS A 178 0.06 45.07 -42.50
CA CYS A 178 -0.06 44.39 -43.78
C CYS A 178 -0.07 45.40 -44.94
N SER A 179 0.83 45.22 -45.91
CA SER A 179 0.95 46.07 -47.11
C SER A 179 -0.24 45.99 -48.07
N HIS A 180 -1.14 45.02 -47.91
CA HIS A 180 -2.26 44.77 -48.82
C HIS A 180 -3.62 45.21 -48.26
N CYS A 181 -3.77 45.33 -46.95
CA CYS A 181 -5.05 45.64 -46.29
C CYS A 181 -4.94 46.51 -45.03
N GLU A 182 -3.75 47.03 -44.71
CA GLU A 182 -3.46 47.90 -43.55
C GLU A 182 -3.78 47.30 -42.16
N ALA A 183 -4.21 46.04 -42.08
CA ALA A 183 -4.41 45.33 -40.83
C ALA A 183 -3.09 45.12 -40.07
N LEU A 184 -3.14 45.17 -38.73
CA LEU A 184 -2.04 44.71 -37.90
C LEU A 184 -1.87 43.19 -38.06
N LYS A 185 -0.61 42.72 -38.06
CA LYS A 185 -0.22 41.31 -38.24
C LYS A 185 0.90 40.92 -37.26
N TRP A 186 1.08 39.62 -37.01
CA TRP A 186 2.14 39.16 -36.10
C TRP A 186 3.53 39.22 -36.75
N PRO A 187 4.62 39.40 -35.97
CA PRO A 187 5.99 39.46 -36.51
C PRO A 187 6.45 38.21 -37.26
N ALA A 188 5.92 37.03 -36.90
CA ALA A 188 6.28 35.73 -37.48
C ALA A 188 5.22 35.20 -38.47
N GLU A 189 4.24 36.03 -38.85
CA GLU A 189 3.19 35.65 -39.79
C GLU A 189 3.72 35.72 -41.23
N ALA A 190 3.44 34.66 -42.02
CA ALA A 190 3.86 34.58 -43.41
C ALA A 190 3.32 35.77 -44.24
N PRO A 191 4.04 36.20 -45.30
CA PRO A 191 3.58 37.28 -46.18
C PRO A 191 2.35 36.89 -47.00
#